data_AF-A0A7S1KSJ3-F1
#
_entry.id   AF-A0A7S1KSJ3-F1
#
_cell.length_a   1.000
_cell.length_b   1.000
_cell.length_c   1.000
_cell.angle_alpha   90.00
_cell.angle_beta   90.00
_cell.angle_gamma   90.00
#
_symmetry.space_group_name_H-M   'P 1'
#
loop_
_entity.id
_entity.type
_entity.pdbx_description
1 polymer ?
#
loop_
_entity_poly.entity_id
_entity_poly.type
_entity_poly.pdbx_seq_one_letter_code
_entity_poly.pdbx_strand_id
1 'polypeptide(L)'
;ECSHGYAGQFCDLNVCFGFFSNETSTACSGFGICSTPDQCSCDDDRAGLECEHSYCFGVLSNSSETCSGRGACIAPQDCICEDGHAGENCQYPLCFGLMANSSSVCNQMGLCVGPDNCVCNPFFGGVECELVECFGVLSNESSSCSSSGTCSSPNKCSCDSQHGGASCEFLFCFSILSNESTVCSSRGSCTSFNSCSCNEGYGGENCQYPICFGLLANDSSVCHQNGSCVAPQNCSCTTGFVDSQCQTPVCFGTPGNHSASCSAHGLCNSPDVCLCDPSFVGEDCSIPICFGKNATDSSTCHGFGTCVDSNNCSCSPFYHGDECQLVECFSFLSNDSSVCSSRGQCEAPNSCLCSDGYTGSECEINVCFGYLSNSSE
;
A
#
# COMPACT_ATOMS: atom_id res chain seq x y z
N GLU A 1 -44.25 -85.81 67.88
CA GLU A 1 -43.38 -84.67 67.53
C GLU A 1 -42.99 -84.81 66.09
N CYS A 2 -43.01 -83.72 65.33
CA CYS A 2 -42.54 -83.71 63.95
C CYS A 2 -41.01 -83.79 63.91
N SER A 3 -40.46 -84.34 62.83
CA SER A 3 -39.02 -84.32 62.57
C SER A 3 -38.52 -82.88 62.39
N HIS A 4 -37.24 -82.64 62.67
CA HIS A 4 -36.62 -81.32 62.55
C HIS A 4 -36.88 -80.71 61.16
N GLY A 5 -37.40 -79.47 61.12
CA GLY A 5 -37.73 -78.76 59.89
C GLY A 5 -39.13 -79.03 59.31
N TYR A 6 -39.97 -79.83 59.97
CA TYR A 6 -41.36 -80.10 59.57
C TYR A 6 -42.36 -79.64 60.64
N ALA A 7 -43.52 -79.15 60.19
CA ALA A 7 -44.58 -78.62 61.05
C ALA A 7 -45.98 -78.98 60.50
N GLY A 8 -47.02 -78.50 61.17
CA GLY A 8 -48.41 -78.79 60.84
C GLY A 8 -49.00 -79.94 61.64
N GLN A 9 -50.33 -80.10 61.57
CA GLN A 9 -51.06 -81.14 62.31
C GLN A 9 -50.64 -82.57 61.90
N PHE A 10 -50.12 -82.73 60.67
CA PHE A 10 -49.68 -83.99 60.10
C PHE A 10 -48.18 -84.01 59.76
N CYS A 11 -47.40 -83.04 60.22
CA CYS A 11 -45.97 -82.90 59.91
C CYS A 11 -45.65 -82.82 58.41
N ASP A 12 -46.56 -82.22 57.64
CA ASP A 12 -46.56 -82.13 56.18
C ASP A 12 -46.12 -80.75 55.64
N LEU A 13 -45.99 -79.76 56.52
CA LEU A 13 -45.50 -78.43 56.16
C LEU A 13 -43.98 -78.36 56.35
N ASN A 14 -43.26 -77.93 55.33
CA ASN A 14 -41.85 -77.58 55.47
C ASN A 14 -41.74 -76.28 56.27
N VAL A 15 -40.76 -76.21 57.17
CA VAL A 15 -40.33 -74.96 57.80
C VAL A 15 -39.10 -74.47 57.05
N CYS A 16 -39.20 -73.31 56.41
CA CYS A 16 -38.08 -72.67 55.73
C CYS A 16 -37.69 -71.40 56.50
N PHE A 17 -36.50 -71.39 57.10
CA PHE A 17 -35.93 -70.23 57.79
C PHE A 17 -36.87 -69.67 58.87
N GLY A 18 -37.58 -70.56 59.57
CA GLY A 18 -38.50 -70.22 60.65
C GLY A 18 -39.95 -69.89 60.22
N PHE A 19 -40.27 -69.89 58.93
CA PHE A 19 -41.63 -69.69 58.41
C PHE A 19 -42.25 -70.98 57.86
N PHE A 20 -43.57 -71.11 57.98
CA PHE A 20 -44.28 -72.29 57.47
C PHE A 20 -44.47 -72.20 55.96
N SER A 21 -44.37 -73.31 55.23
CA SER A 21 -44.51 -73.35 53.77
C SER A 21 -45.86 -72.87 53.22
N ASN A 22 -46.88 -72.70 54.07
CA ASN A 22 -48.19 -72.13 53.71
C ASN A 22 -48.27 -70.60 53.92
N GLU A 23 -47.29 -69.98 54.58
CA GLU A 23 -47.18 -68.53 54.77
C GLU A 23 -46.50 -67.89 53.54
N THR A 24 -47.22 -67.84 52.42
CA THR A 24 -46.68 -67.49 51.09
C THR A 24 -46.13 -66.07 50.95
N SER A 25 -46.30 -65.21 51.95
CA SER A 25 -45.78 -63.84 51.97
C SER A 25 -44.47 -63.68 52.74
N THR A 26 -44.09 -64.67 53.54
CA THR A 26 -42.92 -64.62 54.45
C THR A 26 -41.98 -65.79 54.24
N ALA A 27 -42.50 -66.98 53.95
CA ALA A 27 -41.68 -68.11 53.52
C ALA A 27 -40.98 -67.77 52.19
N CYS A 28 -39.66 -67.96 52.12
CA CYS A 28 -38.83 -67.61 50.95
C CYS A 28 -39.03 -66.15 50.51
N SER A 29 -39.11 -65.23 51.49
CA SER A 29 -39.35 -63.79 51.29
C SER A 29 -40.62 -63.46 50.49
N GLY A 30 -41.52 -64.44 50.31
CA GLY A 30 -42.71 -64.34 49.47
C GLY A 30 -42.47 -64.43 47.95
N PHE A 31 -41.26 -64.79 47.50
CA PHE A 31 -40.88 -64.86 46.09
C PHE A 31 -40.23 -66.21 45.72
N GLY A 32 -40.75 -67.28 46.30
CA GLY A 32 -40.28 -68.63 46.04
C GLY A 32 -41.12 -69.68 46.74
N ILE A 33 -40.80 -70.94 46.45
CA ILE A 33 -41.49 -72.10 47.00
C ILE A 33 -40.58 -72.82 48.00
N CYS A 34 -41.08 -73.03 49.22
CA CYS A 34 -40.41 -73.81 50.26
C CYS A 34 -40.46 -75.31 49.93
N SER A 35 -39.44 -75.77 49.20
CA SER A 35 -39.40 -77.10 48.57
C SER A 35 -39.04 -78.22 49.55
N THR A 36 -38.08 -77.96 50.43
CA THR A 36 -37.67 -78.83 51.55
C THR A 36 -37.31 -77.96 52.76
N PRO A 37 -37.14 -78.51 53.98
CA PRO A 37 -36.78 -77.70 55.14
C PRO A 37 -35.52 -76.85 54.90
N ASP A 38 -35.61 -75.55 55.22
CA ASP A 38 -34.56 -74.55 54.96
C ASP A 38 -34.06 -74.46 53.51
N GLN A 39 -34.87 -74.86 52.52
CA GLN A 39 -34.53 -74.77 51.10
C GLN A 39 -35.66 -74.14 50.27
N CYS A 40 -35.38 -72.94 49.79
CA CYS A 40 -36.25 -72.20 48.89
C CYS A 40 -35.87 -72.43 47.42
N SER A 41 -36.88 -72.64 46.57
CA SER A 41 -36.77 -72.55 45.12
C SER A 41 -37.31 -71.19 44.70
N CYS A 42 -36.41 -70.27 44.35
CA CYS A 42 -36.78 -68.89 44.02
C CYS A 42 -37.46 -68.76 42.66
N ASP A 43 -38.28 -67.72 42.54
CA ASP A 43 -38.79 -67.27 41.25
C ASP A 43 -37.64 -66.81 40.33
N ASP A 44 -37.86 -66.81 39.01
CA ASP A 44 -36.81 -66.61 37.99
C ASP A 44 -35.99 -65.31 38.17
N ASP A 45 -36.57 -64.28 38.79
CA ASP A 45 -36.00 -62.95 39.03
C ASP A 45 -35.49 -62.74 40.47
N ARG A 46 -35.34 -63.82 41.24
CA ARG A 46 -34.87 -63.82 42.63
C ARG A 46 -33.76 -64.83 42.87
N ALA A 47 -32.96 -64.54 43.88
CA ALA A 47 -31.87 -65.38 44.35
C ALA A 47 -31.57 -65.06 45.82
N GLY A 48 -30.61 -65.77 46.41
CA GLY A 48 -30.37 -65.79 47.85
C GLY A 48 -30.87 -67.08 48.48
N LEU A 49 -30.60 -67.26 49.77
CA LEU A 49 -30.99 -68.48 50.49
C LEU A 49 -32.49 -68.46 50.82
N GLU A 50 -33.04 -67.26 51.00
CA GLU A 50 -34.43 -66.97 51.32
C GLU A 50 -35.15 -66.25 50.16
N CYS A 51 -34.57 -66.22 48.95
CA CYS A 51 -35.08 -65.47 47.79
C CYS A 51 -35.21 -63.95 48.04
N GLU A 52 -34.33 -63.42 48.88
CA GLU A 52 -34.30 -62.05 49.37
C GLU A 52 -33.65 -61.05 48.40
N HIS A 53 -32.86 -61.54 47.43
CA HIS A 53 -32.17 -60.70 46.45
C HIS A 53 -32.85 -60.75 45.08
N SER A 54 -33.21 -59.58 44.54
CA SER A 54 -33.71 -59.45 43.17
C SER A 54 -32.59 -59.37 42.14
N TYR A 55 -32.87 -59.84 40.92
CA TYR A 55 -32.06 -59.52 39.74
C TYR A 55 -32.50 -58.19 39.12
N CYS A 56 -31.56 -57.27 38.97
CA CYS A 56 -31.70 -56.05 38.19
C CYS A 56 -30.83 -56.15 36.94
N PHE A 57 -31.45 -56.21 35.76
CA PHE A 57 -30.77 -56.30 34.46
C PHE A 57 -29.72 -57.43 34.38
N GLY A 58 -30.04 -58.58 34.99
CA GLY A 58 -29.18 -59.76 35.02
C GLY A 58 -28.08 -59.73 36.09
N VAL A 59 -28.05 -58.70 36.95
CA VAL A 59 -27.10 -58.60 38.07
C VAL A 59 -27.86 -58.70 39.40
N LEU A 60 -27.36 -59.54 40.31
CA LEU A 60 -27.92 -59.69 41.66
C LEU A 60 -27.79 -58.40 42.47
N SER A 61 -28.88 -57.99 43.15
CA SER A 61 -28.97 -56.75 43.95
C SER A 61 -27.90 -56.53 45.03
N ASN A 62 -27.18 -57.58 45.44
CA ASN A 62 -26.07 -57.48 46.42
C ASN A 62 -24.68 -57.30 45.78
N SER A 63 -24.59 -57.27 44.44
CA SER A 63 -23.36 -57.04 43.68
C SER A 63 -23.04 -55.55 43.59
N SER A 64 -21.75 -55.19 43.58
CA SER A 64 -21.29 -53.81 43.33
C SER A 64 -21.54 -53.33 41.90
N GLU A 65 -21.82 -54.24 40.96
CA GLU A 65 -22.11 -53.90 39.55
C GLU A 65 -23.61 -53.70 39.29
N THR A 66 -24.47 -53.93 40.29
CA THR A 66 -25.92 -53.74 40.19
C THR A 66 -26.24 -52.32 39.78
N CYS A 67 -27.17 -52.12 38.84
CA CYS A 67 -27.51 -50.79 38.31
C CYS A 67 -26.25 -50.04 37.84
N SER A 68 -25.38 -50.74 37.10
CA SER A 68 -24.09 -50.25 36.60
C SER A 68 -23.13 -49.75 37.69
N GLY A 69 -23.34 -50.19 38.94
CA GLY A 69 -22.62 -49.73 40.13
C GLY A 69 -22.89 -48.29 40.54
N ARG A 70 -23.99 -47.71 40.07
CA ARG A 70 -24.35 -46.28 40.21
C ARG A 70 -25.82 -46.08 40.58
N GLY A 71 -26.38 -47.05 41.30
CA GLY A 71 -27.77 -47.05 41.70
C GLY A 71 -28.11 -48.20 42.64
N ALA A 72 -29.32 -48.17 43.17
CA ALA A 72 -29.87 -49.20 44.04
C ALA A 72 -31.00 -49.96 43.34
N CYS A 73 -30.95 -51.29 43.40
CA CYS A 73 -32.01 -52.16 42.91
C CYS A 73 -33.12 -52.23 43.97
N ILE A 74 -34.30 -51.71 43.65
CA ILE A 74 -35.45 -51.66 44.59
C ILE A 74 -36.51 -52.72 44.28
N ALA A 75 -36.56 -53.18 43.04
CA ALA A 75 -37.45 -54.22 42.55
C ALA A 75 -36.80 -54.88 41.31
N PRO A 76 -37.25 -56.07 40.88
CA PRO A 76 -36.73 -56.72 39.68
C PRO A 76 -36.82 -55.79 38.45
N GLN A 77 -35.70 -55.63 37.75
CA GLN A 77 -35.52 -54.70 36.63
C GLN A 77 -35.75 -53.21 36.95
N ASP A 78 -35.75 -52.82 38.23
CA ASP A 78 -36.02 -51.45 38.66
C ASP A 78 -34.88 -50.88 39.51
N CYS A 79 -34.21 -49.87 38.95
CA CYS A 79 -33.05 -49.22 39.51
C CYS A 79 -33.38 -47.76 39.84
N ILE A 80 -33.13 -47.34 41.08
CA ILE A 80 -33.03 -45.92 41.43
C ILE A 80 -31.58 -45.49 41.23
N CYS A 81 -31.34 -44.56 40.31
CA CYS A 81 -30.01 -44.07 40.02
C CYS A 81 -29.53 -43.05 41.04
N GLU A 82 -28.21 -43.03 41.25
CA GLU A 82 -27.54 -41.97 42.00
C GLU A 82 -27.59 -40.64 41.23
N ASP A 83 -27.39 -39.53 41.95
CA ASP A 83 -27.38 -38.19 41.36
C ASP A 83 -26.34 -38.10 40.24
N GLY A 84 -26.77 -37.65 39.05
CA GLY A 84 -25.92 -37.54 37.87
C GLY A 84 -25.91 -38.77 36.97
N HIS A 85 -26.75 -39.78 37.22
CA HIS A 85 -26.93 -40.96 36.35
C HIS A 85 -28.38 -41.18 35.97
N ALA A 86 -28.58 -41.78 34.80
CA ALA A 86 -29.88 -42.10 34.23
C ALA A 86 -29.81 -43.30 33.29
N GLY A 87 -30.95 -43.69 32.73
CA GLY A 87 -31.12 -44.91 31.95
C GLY A 87 -31.76 -46.02 32.78
N GLU A 88 -32.15 -47.10 32.12
CA GLU A 88 -32.91 -48.18 32.76
C GLU A 88 -32.09 -48.87 33.87
N ASN A 89 -30.78 -48.98 33.70
CA ASN A 89 -29.87 -49.55 34.69
C ASN A 89 -28.78 -48.56 35.15
N CYS A 90 -29.04 -47.26 35.08
CA CYS A 90 -28.10 -46.19 35.46
C CYS A 90 -26.78 -46.16 34.66
N GLN A 91 -26.79 -46.69 33.43
CA GLN A 91 -25.64 -46.74 32.53
C GLN A 91 -25.17 -45.37 32.00
N TYR A 92 -26.05 -44.36 31.94
CA TYR A 92 -25.76 -43.09 31.29
C TYR A 92 -25.45 -42.01 32.32
N PRO A 93 -24.24 -41.41 32.32
CA PRO A 93 -24.02 -40.19 33.08
C PRO A 93 -24.83 -39.03 32.48
N LEU A 94 -25.17 -38.07 33.34
CA LEU A 94 -25.82 -36.82 32.99
C LEU A 94 -24.75 -35.73 32.93
N CYS A 95 -24.58 -35.12 31.76
CA CYS A 95 -23.79 -33.90 31.61
C CYS A 95 -24.73 -32.71 31.55
N PHE A 96 -24.70 -31.86 32.57
CA PHE A 96 -25.52 -30.65 32.68
C PHE A 96 -27.01 -30.94 32.48
N GLY A 97 -27.47 -32.06 33.05
CA GLY A 97 -28.86 -32.53 32.97
C GLY A 97 -29.24 -33.28 31.68
N LEU A 98 -28.32 -33.45 30.72
CA LEU A 98 -28.54 -34.23 29.50
C LEU A 98 -27.89 -35.61 29.62
N MET A 99 -28.63 -36.66 29.26
CA MET A 99 -28.09 -38.02 29.19
C MET A 99 -26.98 -38.12 28.15
N ALA A 100 -25.93 -38.90 28.45
CA ALA A 100 -24.79 -39.14 27.55
C ALA A 100 -25.15 -39.68 26.15
N ASN A 101 -26.33 -40.29 26.00
CA ASN A 101 -26.84 -40.77 24.70
C ASN A 101 -27.73 -39.76 23.96
N SER A 102 -27.99 -38.58 24.54
CA SER A 102 -28.74 -37.51 23.90
C SER A 102 -27.93 -36.92 22.74
N SER A 103 -28.57 -36.59 21.63
CA SER A 103 -27.88 -35.95 20.50
C SER A 103 -27.35 -34.57 20.85
N SER A 104 -27.96 -33.84 21.79
CA SER A 104 -27.58 -32.47 22.14
C SER A 104 -26.52 -32.37 23.25
N VAL A 105 -26.12 -33.48 23.86
CA VAL A 105 -25.17 -33.48 24.99
C VAL A 105 -23.83 -32.87 24.57
N CYS A 106 -23.21 -32.10 25.47
CA CYS A 106 -21.95 -31.39 25.19
C CYS A 106 -22.00 -30.60 23.86
N ASN A 107 -23.13 -29.92 23.59
CA ASN A 107 -23.40 -29.15 22.38
C ASN A 107 -23.20 -29.88 21.04
N GLN A 108 -23.25 -31.22 21.02
CA GLN A 108 -22.85 -32.06 19.87
C GLN A 108 -21.35 -32.03 19.55
N MET A 109 -20.56 -31.28 20.32
CA MET A 109 -19.13 -31.03 20.06
C MET A 109 -18.24 -31.70 21.11
N GLY A 110 -18.76 -32.67 21.86
CA GLY A 110 -17.99 -33.42 22.83
C GLY A 110 -18.67 -34.73 23.22
N LEU A 111 -18.00 -35.46 24.11
CA LEU A 111 -18.47 -36.73 24.68
C LEU A 111 -18.68 -36.56 26.19
N CYS A 112 -19.85 -36.99 26.67
CA CYS A 112 -20.12 -37.04 28.10
C CYS A 112 -19.46 -38.30 28.70
N VAL A 113 -18.43 -38.11 29.53
CA VAL A 113 -17.64 -39.21 30.12
C VAL A 113 -17.97 -39.46 31.59
N GLY A 114 -18.73 -38.56 32.22
CA GLY A 114 -19.15 -38.63 33.62
C GLY A 114 -20.11 -37.49 33.97
N PRO A 115 -20.61 -37.44 35.23
CA PRO A 115 -21.50 -36.37 35.67
C PRO A 115 -20.87 -35.00 35.45
N ASP A 116 -21.57 -34.12 34.73
CA ASP A 116 -21.14 -32.76 34.37
C ASP A 116 -19.72 -32.67 33.76
N ASN A 117 -19.28 -33.73 33.09
CA ASN A 117 -17.93 -33.84 32.53
C ASN A 117 -17.97 -34.16 31.03
N CYS A 118 -17.79 -33.11 30.23
CA CYS A 118 -17.67 -33.19 28.78
C CYS A 118 -16.20 -33.18 28.35
N VAL A 119 -15.80 -34.14 27.50
CA VAL A 119 -14.53 -34.10 26.78
C VAL A 119 -14.81 -33.56 25.38
N CYS A 120 -14.32 -32.35 25.10
CA CYS A 120 -14.60 -31.67 23.84
C CYS A 120 -13.80 -32.23 22.66
N ASN A 121 -14.41 -32.16 21.49
CA ASN A 121 -13.76 -32.43 20.21
C ASN A 121 -12.68 -31.38 19.92
N PRO A 122 -11.71 -31.67 19.04
CA PRO A 122 -10.73 -30.68 18.61
C PRO A 122 -11.39 -29.38 18.14
N PHE A 123 -10.79 -28.25 18.50
CA PHE A 123 -11.26 -26.88 18.24
C PHE A 123 -12.52 -26.45 19.01
N PHE A 124 -12.91 -27.17 20.07
CA PHE A 124 -13.98 -26.77 20.97
C PHE A 124 -13.49 -26.79 22.42
N GLY A 125 -14.08 -25.93 23.23
CA GLY A 125 -13.80 -25.82 24.66
C GLY A 125 -14.99 -25.28 25.42
N GLY A 126 -14.78 -24.93 26.70
CA GLY A 126 -15.89 -24.65 27.62
C GLY A 126 -16.31 -25.89 28.39
N VAL A 127 -17.23 -25.71 29.33
CA VAL A 127 -17.68 -26.79 30.22
C VAL A 127 -18.66 -27.73 29.53
N GLU A 128 -19.40 -27.22 28.54
CA GLU A 128 -20.36 -27.93 27.71
C GLU A 128 -19.91 -28.04 26.25
N CYS A 129 -18.64 -27.74 25.94
CA CYS A 129 -18.10 -27.67 24.58
C CYS A 129 -18.80 -26.62 23.68
N GLU A 130 -19.24 -25.52 24.29
CA GLU A 130 -19.96 -24.41 23.69
C GLU A 130 -19.04 -23.36 23.03
N LEU A 131 -17.77 -23.31 23.42
CA LEU A 131 -16.80 -22.36 22.89
C LEU A 131 -16.07 -22.96 21.70
N VAL A 132 -15.83 -22.12 20.68
CA VAL A 132 -15.11 -22.50 19.47
C VAL A 132 -13.71 -21.92 19.49
N GLU A 133 -12.74 -22.69 19.01
CA GLU A 133 -11.34 -22.29 18.93
C GLU A 133 -10.99 -21.76 17.53
N CYS A 134 -10.38 -20.57 17.49
CA CYS A 134 -9.81 -19.98 16.30
C CYS A 134 -8.30 -19.82 16.48
N PHE A 135 -7.52 -20.54 15.68
CA PHE A 135 -6.05 -20.45 15.64
C PHE A 135 -5.39 -20.62 17.01
N GLY A 136 -5.85 -21.58 17.83
CA GLY A 136 -5.30 -21.83 19.16
C GLY A 136 -5.94 -21.01 20.28
N VAL A 137 -6.91 -20.15 19.99
CA VAL A 137 -7.53 -19.23 20.95
C VAL A 137 -9.04 -19.46 21.01
N LEU A 138 -9.58 -19.73 22.20
CA LEU A 138 -11.03 -19.90 22.43
C LEU A 138 -11.79 -18.60 22.18
N SER A 139 -13.04 -18.71 21.73
CA SER A 139 -13.90 -17.57 21.35
C SER A 139 -14.24 -16.60 22.48
N ASN A 140 -14.08 -17.00 23.74
CA ASN A 140 -14.29 -16.15 24.91
C ASN A 140 -13.05 -15.33 25.31
N GLU A 141 -11.88 -15.66 24.79
CA GLU A 141 -10.64 -14.94 25.07
C GLU A 141 -10.56 -13.66 24.23
N SER A 142 -10.13 -12.55 24.83
CA SER A 142 -10.08 -11.25 24.16
C SER A 142 -9.09 -11.20 22.98
N SER A 143 -8.11 -12.10 22.96
CA SER A 143 -7.13 -12.23 21.88
C SER A 143 -7.65 -13.05 20.70
N SER A 144 -8.84 -13.66 20.78
CA SER A 144 -9.44 -14.40 19.68
C SER A 144 -9.55 -13.50 18.45
N CYS A 145 -9.19 -14.04 17.27
CA CYS A 145 -9.17 -13.28 16.02
C CYS A 145 -8.40 -11.95 16.13
N SER A 146 -7.24 -11.97 16.79
CA SER A 146 -6.36 -10.81 16.99
C SER A 146 -7.07 -9.61 17.63
N SER A 147 -8.07 -9.85 18.49
CA SER A 147 -8.94 -8.83 19.10
C SER A 147 -9.69 -7.94 18.10
N SER A 148 -9.74 -8.35 16.83
CA SER A 148 -10.17 -7.53 15.69
C SER A 148 -11.21 -8.26 14.82
N GLY A 149 -11.98 -9.14 15.46
CA GLY A 149 -13.00 -9.93 14.82
C GLY A 149 -13.67 -10.90 15.78
N THR A 150 -14.54 -11.74 15.22
CA THR A 150 -15.29 -12.74 15.98
C THR A 150 -15.03 -14.14 15.43
N CYS A 151 -14.83 -15.12 16.32
CA CYS A 151 -14.66 -16.51 15.93
C CYS A 151 -16.01 -17.11 15.56
N SER A 152 -16.21 -17.41 14.27
CA SER A 152 -17.50 -17.84 13.71
C SER A 152 -17.62 -19.36 13.57
N SER A 153 -16.49 -20.04 13.37
CA SER A 153 -16.36 -21.50 13.28
C SER A 153 -14.89 -21.87 13.52
N PRO A 154 -14.55 -23.17 13.66
CA PRO A 154 -13.16 -23.60 13.88
C PRO A 154 -12.19 -22.97 12.88
N ASN A 155 -11.17 -22.28 13.39
CA ASN A 155 -10.16 -21.55 12.59
C ASN A 155 -10.74 -20.56 11.57
N LYS A 156 -11.91 -19.97 11.84
CA LYS A 156 -12.54 -18.99 10.94
C LYS A 156 -12.99 -17.75 11.69
N CYS A 157 -12.28 -16.66 11.43
CA CYS A 157 -12.59 -15.35 11.95
C CYS A 157 -13.44 -14.52 10.97
N SER A 158 -14.45 -13.84 11.50
CA SER A 158 -15.14 -12.75 10.82
C SER A 158 -14.56 -11.43 11.31
N CYS A 159 -13.72 -10.81 10.48
CA CYS A 159 -12.96 -9.62 10.86
C CYS A 159 -13.82 -8.36 10.89
N ASP A 160 -13.42 -7.43 11.75
CA ASP A 160 -13.93 -6.07 11.74
C ASP A 160 -13.56 -5.37 10.43
N SER A 161 -14.35 -4.37 10.03
CA SER A 161 -14.18 -3.66 8.75
C SER A 161 -12.79 -3.07 8.47
N GLN A 162 -11.95 -2.92 9.51
CA GLN A 162 -10.61 -2.33 9.43
C GLN A 162 -9.49 -3.37 9.33
N HIS A 163 -9.81 -4.66 9.50
CA HIS A 163 -8.84 -5.75 9.58
C HIS A 163 -9.15 -6.86 8.56
N GLY A 164 -8.12 -7.62 8.22
CA GLY A 164 -8.19 -8.80 7.37
C GLY A 164 -7.05 -9.76 7.67
N GLY A 165 -6.90 -10.78 6.84
CA GLY A 165 -6.10 -11.96 7.16
C GLY A 165 -6.96 -13.10 7.69
N ALA A 166 -6.34 -14.26 7.94
CA ALA A 166 -7.08 -15.45 8.35
C ALA A 166 -7.58 -15.33 9.80
N SER A 167 -6.80 -14.64 10.64
CA SER A 167 -7.04 -14.37 12.06
C SER A 167 -7.25 -12.88 12.37
N CYS A 168 -7.57 -12.07 11.36
CA CYS A 168 -7.74 -10.61 11.47
C CYS A 168 -6.49 -9.86 11.98
N GLU A 169 -5.31 -10.41 11.68
CA GLU A 169 -4.01 -9.94 12.15
C GLU A 169 -3.47 -8.74 11.36
N PHE A 170 -4.00 -8.49 10.16
CA PHE A 170 -3.56 -7.41 9.29
C PHE A 170 -4.60 -6.31 9.25
N LEU A 171 -4.15 -5.07 9.12
CA LEU A 171 -5.02 -3.91 9.05
C LEU A 171 -5.06 -3.34 7.63
N PHE A 172 -6.15 -2.67 7.27
CA PHE A 172 -6.28 -2.02 5.98
C PHE A 172 -5.71 -0.60 6.00
N CYS A 173 -4.82 -0.30 5.06
CA CYS A 173 -4.42 1.06 4.69
C CYS A 173 -4.91 1.35 3.27
N PHE A 174 -5.89 2.24 3.13
CA PHE A 174 -6.47 2.65 1.85
C PHE A 174 -6.92 1.45 1.00
N SER A 175 -7.65 0.53 1.64
CA SER A 175 -8.15 -0.72 1.05
C SER A 175 -7.09 -1.77 0.67
N ILE A 176 -5.83 -1.57 1.07
CA ILE A 176 -4.73 -2.53 0.88
C ILE A 176 -4.34 -3.09 2.25
N LEU A 177 -4.17 -4.42 2.36
CA LEU A 177 -3.74 -5.05 3.61
C LEU A 177 -2.30 -4.69 3.95
N SER A 178 -2.00 -4.54 5.24
CA SER A 178 -0.67 -4.15 5.73
C SER A 178 0.47 -5.11 5.38
N ASN A 179 0.18 -6.35 5.01
CA ASN A 179 1.17 -7.34 4.57
C ASN A 179 1.41 -7.35 3.05
N GLU A 180 0.61 -6.64 2.27
CA GLU A 180 0.75 -6.55 0.82
C GLU A 180 1.89 -5.60 0.44
N SER A 181 2.68 -5.97 -0.57
CA SER A 181 3.85 -5.19 -1.01
C SER A 181 3.50 -3.80 -1.60
N THR A 182 2.25 -3.60 -2.00
CA THR A 182 1.75 -2.36 -2.60
C THR A 182 1.22 -1.35 -1.57
N VAL A 183 1.12 -1.74 -0.30
CA VAL A 183 0.65 -0.87 0.78
C VAL A 183 1.54 0.38 0.89
N CYS A 184 0.96 1.53 1.24
CA CYS A 184 1.72 2.78 1.37
C CYS A 184 2.51 3.12 0.09
N SER A 185 1.92 2.84 -1.09
CA SER A 185 2.54 2.98 -2.41
C SER A 185 3.92 2.32 -2.53
N SER A 186 4.13 1.19 -1.83
CA SER A 186 5.43 0.50 -1.66
C SER A 186 6.57 1.38 -1.12
N ARG A 187 6.22 2.52 -0.52
CA ARG A 187 7.12 3.61 -0.08
C ARG A 187 6.89 4.00 1.37
N GLY A 188 6.30 3.10 2.16
CA GLY A 188 6.06 3.30 3.58
C GLY A 188 5.59 2.02 4.25
N SER A 189 5.20 2.14 5.51
CA SER A 189 4.64 1.06 6.31
C SER A 189 3.31 1.48 6.92
N CYS A 190 2.35 0.57 6.89
CA CYS A 190 1.01 0.78 7.43
C CYS A 190 1.08 0.66 8.96
N THR A 191 0.75 1.74 9.68
CA THR A 191 0.92 1.84 11.15
C THR A 191 -0.40 1.79 11.91
N SER A 192 -1.48 2.23 11.28
CA SER A 192 -2.86 2.14 11.76
C SER A 192 -3.83 2.27 10.59
N PHE A 193 -5.14 2.11 10.84
CA PHE A 193 -6.16 2.13 9.78
C PHE A 193 -6.06 3.42 8.95
N ASN A 194 -5.86 3.28 7.63
CA ASN A 194 -5.62 4.38 6.69
C ASN A 194 -4.47 5.33 7.10
N SER A 195 -3.44 4.83 7.78
CA SER A 195 -2.29 5.64 8.22
C SER A 195 -0.97 5.00 7.84
N CYS A 196 -0.23 5.68 6.97
CA CYS A 196 1.08 5.26 6.50
C CYS A 196 2.21 6.08 7.14
N SER A 197 3.25 5.40 7.61
CA SER A 197 4.55 6.02 7.90
C SER A 197 5.43 5.92 6.66
N CYS A 198 5.71 7.06 6.03
CA CYS A 198 6.46 7.10 4.77
C CYS A 198 7.96 6.93 4.96
N ASN A 199 8.59 6.31 3.97
CA ASN A 199 10.05 6.25 3.86
C ASN A 199 10.61 7.66 3.60
N GLU A 200 11.88 7.85 3.93
CA GLU A 200 12.58 9.12 3.70
C GLU A 200 12.45 9.57 2.23
N GLY A 201 12.11 10.84 2.03
CA GLY A 201 11.92 11.42 0.71
C GLY A 201 10.54 11.19 0.07
N TYR A 202 9.58 10.59 0.79
CA TYR A 202 8.20 10.43 0.34
C TYR A 202 7.19 11.02 1.33
N GLY A 203 6.03 11.41 0.82
CA GLY A 203 4.93 11.99 1.59
C GLY A 203 3.57 11.80 0.93
N GLY A 204 2.55 12.39 1.54
CA GLY A 204 1.15 12.15 1.23
C GLY A 204 0.53 11.04 2.10
N GLU A 205 -0.79 10.93 2.10
CA GLU A 205 -1.53 10.01 2.97
C GLU A 205 -1.16 8.53 2.75
N ASN A 206 -0.80 8.16 1.52
CA ASN A 206 -0.43 6.81 1.11
C ASN A 206 1.02 6.77 0.57
N CYS A 207 1.87 7.74 0.97
CA CYS A 207 3.27 7.87 0.54
C CYS A 207 3.48 7.92 -0.98
N GLN A 208 2.48 8.44 -1.70
CA GLN A 208 2.44 8.45 -3.16
C GLN A 208 3.34 9.54 -3.77
N TYR A 209 3.64 10.62 -3.03
CA TYR A 209 4.35 11.78 -3.57
C TYR A 209 5.83 11.75 -3.17
N PRO A 210 6.77 11.75 -4.13
CA PRO A 210 8.17 12.03 -3.81
C PRO A 210 8.36 13.48 -3.36
N ILE A 211 9.42 13.72 -2.58
CA ILE A 211 9.81 15.03 -2.08
C ILE A 211 11.05 15.48 -2.86
N CYS A 212 10.95 16.61 -3.55
CA CYS A 212 12.05 17.25 -4.27
C CYS A 212 12.39 18.58 -3.60
N PHE A 213 13.62 18.73 -3.12
CA PHE A 213 14.14 19.96 -2.51
C PHE A 213 13.24 20.52 -1.39
N GLY A 214 12.64 19.62 -0.61
CA GLY A 214 11.77 19.97 0.53
C GLY A 214 10.28 20.15 0.17
N LEU A 215 9.91 20.05 -1.10
CA LEU A 215 8.53 20.18 -1.57
C LEU A 215 7.97 18.84 -2.05
N LEU A 216 6.72 18.53 -1.71
CA LEU A 216 6.05 17.33 -2.25
C LEU A 216 5.76 17.51 -3.74
N ALA A 217 5.74 16.40 -4.49
CA ALA A 217 5.46 16.40 -5.92
C ALA A 217 4.10 16.99 -6.34
N ASN A 218 3.13 17.08 -5.42
CA ASN A 218 1.83 17.70 -5.67
C ASN A 218 1.79 19.20 -5.30
N ASP A 219 2.87 19.75 -4.76
CA ASP A 219 3.00 21.19 -4.52
C ASP A 219 3.17 21.91 -5.85
N SER A 220 2.48 23.04 -6.05
CA SER A 220 2.54 23.79 -7.31
C SER A 220 3.91 24.41 -7.58
N SER A 221 4.72 24.67 -6.53
CA SER A 221 6.03 25.31 -6.65
C SER A 221 7.18 24.33 -6.87
N VAL A 222 6.90 23.02 -6.83
CA VAL A 222 7.93 21.98 -7.02
C VAL A 222 8.62 22.14 -8.38
N CYS A 223 9.93 21.91 -8.41
CA CYS A 223 10.75 22.05 -9.63
C CYS A 223 10.57 23.41 -10.33
N HIS A 224 10.43 24.49 -9.55
CA HIS A 224 10.23 25.87 -10.03
C HIS A 224 9.05 26.06 -11.00
N GLN A 225 8.03 25.19 -10.97
CA GLN A 225 6.92 25.16 -11.94
C GLN A 225 7.34 24.80 -13.37
N ASN A 226 8.60 24.43 -13.59
CA ASN A 226 9.19 24.15 -14.90
C ASN A 226 9.58 22.67 -15.04
N GLY A 227 8.95 21.80 -14.25
CA GLY A 227 9.21 20.36 -14.27
C GLY A 227 8.31 19.60 -13.31
N SER A 228 8.52 18.29 -13.24
CA SER A 228 7.78 17.38 -12.38
C SER A 228 8.73 16.61 -11.47
N CYS A 229 8.41 16.48 -10.19
CA CYS A 229 9.16 15.65 -9.26
C CYS A 229 8.85 14.16 -9.51
N VAL A 230 9.80 13.42 -10.06
CA VAL A 230 9.61 12.00 -10.48
C VAL A 230 10.14 11.00 -9.45
N ALA A 231 11.12 11.41 -8.66
CA ALA A 231 11.70 10.64 -7.56
C ALA A 231 12.27 11.61 -6.50
N PRO A 232 12.61 11.13 -5.28
CA PRO A 232 13.18 12.00 -4.26
C PRO A 232 14.39 12.77 -4.77
N GLN A 233 14.39 14.09 -4.58
CA GLN A 233 15.43 15.01 -5.07
C GLN A 233 15.67 15.01 -6.59
N ASN A 234 14.74 14.48 -7.39
CA ASN A 234 14.89 14.36 -8.83
C ASN A 234 13.71 14.99 -9.57
N CYS A 235 13.99 16.15 -10.18
CA CYS A 235 13.07 16.85 -11.07
C CYS A 235 13.33 16.46 -12.53
N SER A 236 12.26 16.10 -13.24
CA SER A 236 12.24 16.00 -14.70
C SER A 236 11.79 17.33 -15.28
N CYS A 237 12.71 18.08 -15.88
CA CYS A 237 12.41 19.41 -16.41
C CYS A 237 11.59 19.38 -17.69
N THR A 238 10.71 20.37 -17.85
CA THR A 238 10.02 20.67 -19.10
C THR A 238 11.05 21.13 -20.14
N THR A 239 10.77 20.84 -21.42
CA THR A 239 11.61 21.30 -22.53
C THR A 239 11.93 22.79 -22.42
N GLY A 240 13.20 23.14 -22.55
CA GLY A 240 13.68 24.52 -22.41
C GLY A 240 14.20 24.88 -21.02
N PHE A 241 14.14 23.97 -20.03
CA PHE A 241 14.77 24.14 -18.72
C PHE A 241 15.73 23.00 -18.41
N VAL A 242 16.77 23.31 -17.64
CA VAL A 242 17.83 22.37 -17.20
C VAL A 242 18.14 22.61 -15.73
N ASP A 243 19.17 21.92 -15.23
CA ASP A 243 19.58 21.83 -13.82
C ASP A 243 18.73 20.88 -12.95
N SER A 244 19.12 20.70 -11.69
CA SER A 244 18.47 19.76 -10.78
C SER A 244 17.10 20.20 -10.27
N GLN A 245 16.79 21.51 -10.33
CA GLN A 245 15.56 22.12 -9.83
C GLN A 245 14.71 22.74 -10.95
N CYS A 246 15.12 22.62 -12.21
CA CYS A 246 14.49 23.21 -13.40
C CYS A 246 14.40 24.74 -13.36
N GLN A 247 15.40 25.38 -12.75
CA GLN A 247 15.44 26.83 -12.64
C GLN A 247 16.06 27.49 -13.88
N THR A 248 17.08 26.86 -14.46
CA THR A 248 17.90 27.45 -15.52
C THR A 248 17.22 27.26 -16.89
N PRO A 249 16.81 28.35 -17.57
CA PRO A 249 16.30 28.25 -18.93
C PRO A 249 17.42 27.92 -19.93
N VAL A 250 17.06 27.36 -21.08
CA VAL A 250 17.93 27.09 -22.22
C VAL A 250 17.60 28.10 -23.31
N CYS A 251 18.59 28.87 -23.74
CA CYS A 251 18.47 29.79 -24.86
C CYS A 251 19.29 29.28 -26.05
N PHE A 252 18.63 28.99 -27.16
CA PHE A 252 19.22 28.54 -28.43
C PHE A 252 20.16 27.34 -28.24
N GLY A 253 19.72 26.37 -27.43
CA GLY A 253 20.48 25.15 -27.13
C GLY A 253 21.59 25.31 -26.09
N THR A 254 21.78 26.50 -25.51
CA THR A 254 22.77 26.75 -24.45
C THR A 254 22.09 27.02 -23.11
N PRO A 255 22.53 26.40 -22.00
CA PRO A 255 22.04 26.74 -20.67
C PRO A 255 22.26 28.22 -20.36
N GLY A 256 21.28 28.89 -19.77
CA GLY A 256 21.32 30.33 -19.47
C GLY A 256 22.41 30.75 -18.49
N ASN A 257 22.94 29.80 -17.71
CA ASN A 257 24.10 30.02 -16.83
C ASN A 257 25.45 29.82 -17.52
N HIS A 258 25.46 29.42 -18.79
CA HIS A 258 26.67 29.22 -19.57
C HIS A 258 27.13 30.56 -20.19
N SER A 259 28.44 30.80 -20.23
CA SER A 259 29.02 32.07 -20.71
C SER A 259 28.73 32.38 -22.19
N ALA A 260 28.50 31.35 -23.00
CA ALA A 260 28.14 31.49 -24.41
C ALA A 260 26.63 31.70 -24.66
N SER A 261 25.81 31.73 -23.61
CA SER A 261 24.37 31.94 -23.77
C SER A 261 24.08 33.32 -24.36
N CYS A 262 23.07 33.41 -25.22
CA CYS A 262 22.73 34.65 -25.92
C CYS A 262 23.93 35.28 -26.63
N SER A 263 24.72 34.44 -27.31
CA SER A 263 25.95 34.83 -28.02
C SER A 263 27.00 35.52 -27.14
N ALA A 264 26.96 35.33 -25.81
CA ALA A 264 27.75 36.06 -24.81
C ALA A 264 27.48 37.58 -24.73
N HIS A 265 26.38 38.04 -25.32
CA HIS A 265 25.99 39.45 -25.43
C HIS A 265 24.59 39.73 -24.89
N GLY A 266 24.18 38.96 -23.88
CA GLY A 266 22.88 39.12 -23.24
C GLY A 266 22.64 38.14 -22.10
N LEU A 267 21.45 38.24 -21.51
CA LEU A 267 20.99 37.37 -20.44
C LEU A 267 19.83 36.50 -20.92
N CYS A 268 19.91 35.19 -20.64
CA CYS A 268 18.82 34.26 -20.93
C CYS A 268 17.71 34.42 -19.88
N ASN A 269 16.56 34.99 -20.30
CA ASN A 269 15.46 35.33 -19.40
C ASN A 269 14.42 34.20 -19.29
N SER A 270 14.12 33.54 -20.39
CA SER A 270 13.23 32.38 -20.48
C SER A 270 13.66 31.50 -21.66
N PRO A 271 13.09 30.30 -21.86
CA PRO A 271 13.50 29.43 -22.97
C PRO A 271 13.48 30.16 -24.31
N ASP A 272 14.61 30.14 -25.01
CA ASP A 272 14.85 30.83 -26.29
C ASP A 272 14.54 32.34 -26.31
N VAL A 273 14.59 33.03 -25.15
CA VAL A 273 14.39 34.48 -25.05
C VAL A 273 15.59 35.14 -24.36
N CYS A 274 16.33 35.91 -25.14
CA CYS A 274 17.49 36.66 -24.69
C CYS A 274 17.16 38.15 -24.47
N LEU A 275 17.66 38.70 -23.37
CA LEU A 275 17.72 40.14 -23.13
C LEU A 275 19.11 40.63 -23.53
N CYS A 276 19.21 41.25 -24.70
CA CYS A 276 20.49 41.67 -25.26
C CYS A 276 21.09 42.88 -24.54
N ASP A 277 22.41 42.92 -24.52
CA ASP A 277 23.16 44.11 -24.14
C ASP A 277 22.85 45.27 -25.10
N PRO A 278 22.98 46.55 -24.69
CA PRO A 278 22.54 47.70 -25.49
C PRO A 278 23.14 47.82 -26.90
N SER A 279 24.27 47.15 -27.14
CA SER A 279 25.01 47.16 -28.41
C SER A 279 24.69 45.97 -29.33
N PHE A 280 23.77 45.09 -28.94
CA PHE A 280 23.44 43.88 -29.68
C PHE A 280 21.92 43.72 -29.80
N VAL A 281 21.49 43.10 -30.88
CA VAL A 281 20.09 42.83 -31.21
C VAL A 281 19.96 41.45 -31.85
N GLY A 282 18.73 41.08 -32.20
CA GLY A 282 18.40 39.74 -32.71
C GLY A 282 17.91 38.83 -31.59
N GLU A 283 17.36 37.68 -31.98
CA GLU A 283 16.74 36.72 -31.06
C GLU A 283 17.76 36.14 -30.06
N ASP A 284 19.01 35.93 -30.51
CA ASP A 284 20.12 35.36 -29.73
C ASP A 284 21.24 36.36 -29.43
N CYS A 285 20.98 37.67 -29.64
CA CYS A 285 21.95 38.76 -29.44
C CYS A 285 23.23 38.66 -30.28
N SER A 286 23.17 37.97 -31.42
CA SER A 286 24.32 37.83 -32.34
C SER A 286 24.55 39.03 -33.25
N ILE A 287 23.61 39.97 -33.33
CA ILE A 287 23.64 41.05 -34.32
C ILE A 287 24.15 42.35 -33.67
N PRO A 288 25.35 42.84 -34.01
CA PRO A 288 25.87 44.06 -33.42
C PRO A 288 25.16 45.32 -33.95
N ILE A 289 25.14 46.36 -33.13
CA ILE A 289 24.74 47.71 -33.50
C ILE A 289 26.01 48.54 -33.77
N CYS A 290 26.10 49.10 -34.97
CA CYS A 290 27.16 50.03 -35.35
C CYS A 290 26.58 51.45 -35.49
N PHE A 291 27.05 52.37 -34.63
CA PHE A 291 26.70 53.79 -34.69
C PHE A 291 25.17 54.03 -34.70
N GLY A 292 24.45 53.25 -33.89
CA GLY A 292 22.99 53.33 -33.77
C GLY A 292 22.19 52.64 -34.87
N LYS A 293 22.84 51.96 -35.82
CA LYS A 293 22.19 51.17 -36.87
C LYS A 293 22.46 49.68 -36.70
N ASN A 294 21.46 48.86 -37.02
CA ASN A 294 21.58 47.41 -36.95
C ASN A 294 22.54 46.92 -38.05
N ALA A 295 23.46 45.99 -37.75
CA ALA A 295 24.33 45.38 -38.76
C ALA A 295 23.60 44.87 -40.02
N THR A 296 22.32 44.51 -39.92
CA THR A 296 21.51 44.07 -41.06
C THR A 296 20.94 45.20 -41.92
N ASP A 297 20.97 46.45 -41.45
CA ASP A 297 20.49 47.60 -42.23
C ASP A 297 21.45 47.92 -43.38
N SER A 298 20.89 48.13 -44.58
CA SER A 298 21.67 48.45 -45.78
C SER A 298 22.44 49.77 -45.70
N SER A 299 22.08 50.65 -44.76
CA SER A 299 22.75 51.94 -44.55
C SER A 299 23.80 51.91 -43.44
N THR A 300 24.02 50.76 -42.80
CA THR A 300 25.06 50.57 -41.79
C THR A 300 26.43 50.64 -42.44
N CYS A 301 27.40 51.28 -41.77
CA CYS A 301 28.71 51.58 -42.35
C CYS A 301 28.58 52.30 -43.72
N HIS A 302 27.64 53.25 -43.81
CA HIS A 302 27.28 54.00 -45.02
C HIS A 302 26.89 53.14 -46.24
N GLY A 303 26.62 51.84 -46.05
CA GLY A 303 26.39 50.88 -47.14
C GLY A 303 27.67 50.42 -47.86
N PHE A 304 28.84 50.87 -47.40
CA PHE A 304 30.14 50.57 -48.00
C PHE A 304 31.06 49.77 -47.07
N GLY A 305 30.53 49.19 -46.00
CA GLY A 305 31.26 48.32 -45.09
C GLY A 305 30.35 47.30 -44.41
N THR A 306 30.97 46.42 -43.63
CA THR A 306 30.28 45.42 -42.81
C THR A 306 30.48 45.75 -41.33
N CYS A 307 29.41 45.79 -40.55
CA CYS A 307 29.51 45.89 -39.09
C CYS A 307 30.02 44.56 -38.53
N VAL A 308 31.22 44.56 -37.95
CA VAL A 308 31.88 43.34 -37.46
C VAL A 308 31.82 43.18 -35.93
N ASP A 309 31.60 44.28 -35.22
CA ASP A 309 31.41 44.34 -33.76
C ASP A 309 30.72 45.67 -33.39
N SER A 310 30.36 45.88 -32.13
CA SER A 310 29.75 47.11 -31.64
C SER A 310 30.56 48.34 -32.04
N ASN A 311 29.91 49.26 -32.77
CA ASN A 311 30.53 50.50 -33.28
C ASN A 311 31.84 50.26 -34.06
N ASN A 312 31.97 49.12 -34.75
CA ASN A 312 33.15 48.77 -35.51
C ASN A 312 32.77 48.31 -36.92
N CYS A 313 33.09 49.15 -37.91
CA CYS A 313 32.86 48.89 -39.32
C CYS A 313 34.16 48.44 -40.01
N SER A 314 34.10 47.29 -40.68
CA SER A 314 35.12 46.88 -41.64
C SER A 314 34.75 47.41 -43.02
N CYS A 315 35.46 48.42 -43.50
CA CYS A 315 35.17 49.08 -44.77
C CYS A 315 35.58 48.26 -45.99
N SER A 316 34.80 48.40 -47.06
CA SER A 316 35.15 47.86 -48.38
C SER A 316 36.38 48.59 -48.95
N PRO A 317 37.10 48.00 -49.91
CA PRO A 317 38.22 48.67 -50.56
C PRO A 317 37.84 50.06 -51.08
N PHE A 318 38.75 51.03 -50.93
CA PHE A 318 38.57 52.45 -51.28
C PHE A 318 37.56 53.24 -50.42
N TYR A 319 37.08 52.67 -49.31
CA TYR A 319 36.29 53.39 -48.31
C TYR A 319 36.98 53.34 -46.94
N HIS A 320 36.89 54.43 -46.19
CA HIS A 320 37.62 54.65 -44.95
C HIS A 320 36.78 55.47 -43.95
N GLY A 321 37.31 55.61 -42.73
CA GLY A 321 36.64 56.27 -41.61
C GLY A 321 35.85 55.26 -40.75
N ASP A 322 35.45 55.70 -39.56
CA ASP A 322 34.81 54.84 -38.55
C ASP A 322 33.46 54.25 -39.02
N GLU A 323 32.76 54.94 -39.93
CA GLU A 323 31.48 54.54 -40.54
C GLU A 323 31.61 54.25 -42.05
N CYS A 324 32.83 54.13 -42.60
CA CYS A 324 33.09 53.98 -44.03
C CYS A 324 32.53 55.11 -44.91
N GLN A 325 32.48 56.31 -44.34
CA GLN A 325 31.92 57.51 -44.96
C GLN A 325 32.88 58.23 -45.91
N LEU A 326 34.18 57.97 -45.81
CA LEU A 326 35.21 58.60 -46.62
C LEU A 326 35.52 57.71 -47.82
N VAL A 327 35.50 58.27 -49.02
CA VAL A 327 35.83 57.55 -50.26
C VAL A 327 37.21 57.99 -50.74
N GLU A 328 37.99 57.04 -51.24
CA GLU A 328 39.32 57.25 -51.79
C GLU A 328 39.26 57.50 -53.30
N CYS A 329 39.79 58.64 -53.73
CA CYS A 329 40.01 59.00 -55.13
C CYS A 329 41.50 59.20 -55.37
N PHE A 330 42.10 58.34 -56.20
CA PHE A 330 43.50 58.47 -56.64
C PHE A 330 44.48 58.63 -55.47
N SER A 331 44.34 57.78 -54.45
CA SER A 331 45.14 57.78 -53.21
C SER A 331 44.89 58.95 -52.23
N PHE A 332 43.90 59.80 -52.49
CA PHE A 332 43.46 60.85 -51.57
C PHE A 332 42.06 60.55 -51.02
N LEU A 333 41.85 60.75 -49.72
CA LEU A 333 40.54 60.61 -49.10
C LEU A 333 39.64 61.80 -49.45
N SER A 334 38.32 61.61 -49.49
CA SER A 334 37.35 62.66 -49.81
C SER A 334 37.38 63.87 -48.87
N ASN A 335 37.96 63.74 -47.67
CA ASN A 335 38.16 64.85 -46.75
C ASN A 335 39.55 65.52 -46.87
N ASP A 336 40.45 64.99 -47.71
CA ASP A 336 41.76 65.59 -47.95
C ASP A 336 41.61 66.85 -48.82
N SER A 337 42.27 67.94 -48.43
CA SER A 337 42.26 69.19 -49.17
C SER A 337 42.77 69.07 -50.63
N SER A 338 43.58 68.06 -50.93
CA SER A 338 44.20 67.84 -52.23
C SER A 338 43.42 66.90 -53.15
N VAL A 339 42.33 66.28 -52.66
CA VAL A 339 41.48 65.38 -53.46
C VAL A 339 40.95 66.10 -54.70
N CYS A 340 40.93 65.42 -55.84
CA CYS A 340 40.48 65.99 -57.12
C CYS A 340 41.13 67.34 -57.45
N SER A 341 42.44 67.45 -57.22
CA SER A 341 43.25 68.67 -57.44
C SER A 341 42.73 69.92 -56.69
N SER A 342 42.03 69.72 -55.56
CA SER A 342 41.30 70.78 -54.81
C SER A 342 40.21 71.49 -55.64
N ARG A 343 39.78 70.90 -56.75
CA ARG A 343 38.94 71.51 -57.80
C ARG A 343 37.72 70.65 -58.17
N GLY A 344 37.46 69.59 -57.41
CA GLY A 344 36.30 68.72 -57.58
C GLY A 344 35.93 68.03 -56.27
N GLN A 345 34.87 67.23 -56.32
CA GLN A 345 34.39 66.39 -55.22
C GLN A 345 34.56 64.92 -55.58
N CYS A 346 35.01 64.10 -54.63
CA CYS A 346 35.12 62.65 -54.82
C CYS A 346 33.73 62.02 -54.58
N GLU A 347 33.09 61.53 -55.65
CA GLU A 347 31.71 60.98 -55.60
C GLU A 347 31.70 59.45 -55.48
N ALA A 348 32.73 58.79 -56.01
CA ALA A 348 32.87 57.34 -56.01
C ALA A 348 34.36 56.95 -56.10
N PRO A 349 34.73 55.68 -55.83
CA PRO A 349 36.13 55.24 -55.88
C PRO A 349 36.82 55.62 -57.19
N ASN A 350 37.90 56.39 -57.09
CA ASN A 350 38.65 56.92 -58.23
C ASN A 350 37.81 57.71 -59.25
N SER A 351 36.77 58.42 -58.79
CA SER A 351 35.88 59.22 -59.64
C SER A 351 35.62 60.60 -59.04
N CYS A 352 36.16 61.63 -59.69
CA CYS A 352 35.98 63.03 -59.32
C CYS A 352 34.88 63.71 -60.14
N LEU A 353 33.97 64.41 -59.47
CA LEU A 353 33.08 65.39 -60.07
C LEU A 353 33.76 66.75 -60.07
N CYS A 354 34.18 67.20 -61.25
CA CYS A 354 34.90 68.47 -61.38
C CYS A 354 33.96 69.67 -61.25
N SER A 355 34.45 70.72 -60.60
CA SER A 355 33.75 72.00 -60.54
C SER A 355 33.69 72.63 -61.93
N ASP A 356 32.75 73.56 -62.14
CA ASP A 356 32.59 74.28 -63.40
C ASP A 356 33.92 74.91 -63.87
N GLY A 357 34.33 74.61 -65.10
CA GLY A 357 35.60 75.09 -65.68
C GLY A 357 36.80 74.17 -65.45
N TYR A 358 36.60 72.96 -64.90
CA TYR A 358 37.65 71.94 -64.75
C TYR A 358 37.24 70.60 -65.36
N THR A 359 38.21 69.83 -65.83
CA THR A 359 38.02 68.49 -66.40
C THR A 359 39.29 67.65 -66.20
N GLY A 360 39.31 66.42 -66.72
CA GLY A 360 40.31 65.40 -66.37
C GLY A 360 39.76 64.42 -65.33
N SER A 361 40.48 63.31 -65.11
CA SER A 361 40.06 62.28 -64.15
C SER A 361 40.22 62.72 -62.69
N GLU A 362 41.13 63.67 -62.43
CA GLU A 362 41.43 64.25 -61.12
C GLU A 362 41.14 65.76 -61.09
N CYS A 363 40.38 66.29 -62.06
CA CYS A 363 40.06 67.72 -62.21
C CYS A 363 41.28 68.65 -62.35
N GLU A 364 42.34 68.10 -62.92
CA GLU A 364 43.64 68.74 -63.09
C GLU A 364 43.71 69.69 -64.31
N ILE A 365 42.78 69.55 -65.26
CA ILE A 365 42.75 70.32 -66.51
C ILE A 365 41.78 71.49 -66.39
N ASN A 366 42.22 72.70 -66.77
CA ASN A 366 41.33 73.87 -66.81
C ASN A 366 40.62 73.93 -68.17
N VAL A 367 39.36 74.33 -68.17
CA VAL A 367 38.56 74.63 -69.38
C VAL A 367 38.40 76.14 -69.48
N CYS A 368 39.12 76.76 -70.41
CA CYS A 368 39.08 78.20 -70.64
C CYS A 368 38.38 78.48 -71.97
N PHE A 369 37.22 79.15 -71.94
CA PHE A 369 36.44 79.48 -73.15
C PHE A 369 36.12 78.27 -74.06
N GLY A 370 35.98 77.07 -73.48
CA GLY A 370 35.72 75.84 -74.22
C GLY A 370 36.96 75.09 -74.72
N TYR A 371 38.18 75.59 -74.43
CA TYR A 371 39.44 74.93 -74.77
C TYR A 371 40.09 74.30 -73.54
N LEU A 372 40.68 73.11 -73.72
CA LEU A 372 41.39 72.39 -72.66
C LEU A 372 42.80 72.98 -72.46
N SER A 373 43.23 73.21 -71.23
CA SER A 373 44.58 73.73 -70.97
C SER A 373 45.72 72.79 -71.37
N ASN A 374 45.41 71.53 -71.71
CA ASN A 374 46.37 70.53 -72.19
C ASN A 374 46.25 70.24 -73.69
N SER A 375 45.34 70.89 -74.42
CA SER A 375 45.28 70.75 -75.88
C SER A 375 46.37 71.59 -76.50
N SER A 376 47.37 70.93 -77.08
CA SER A 376 48.34 71.57 -77.97
C SER A 376 47.72 71.73 -79.36
N GLU A 377 47.04 72.85 -79.58
CA GLU A 377 47.11 73.52 -80.89
C GLU A 377 48.25 74.54 -80.87
#